data_AF-A0AA40SFV0-F1
#
_entry.id   AF-A0AA40SFV0-F1
#
_cell.length_a   1.000
_cell.length_b   1.000
_cell.length_c   1.000
_cell.angle_alpha   90.00
_cell.angle_beta   90.00
_cell.angle_gamma   90.00
#
_symmetry.space_group_name_H-M   'P 1'
#
loop_
_entity.id
_entity.type
_entity.pdbx_description
1 polymer ?
#
loop_
_entity_poly.entity_id
_entity_poly.type
_entity_poly.pdbx_seq_one_letter_code
_entity_poly.pdbx_strand_id
1 'polypeptide(L)'
;MSRSRLAPGVEIVPVPGRGLALRTAEGEFLGVRTKDADEDALLAVLSGAAPAPADGELGRVLAAFEEAGYLTEEPPRPEWPAARRRVRLLGDRVLTAPLAAQLAALGAEPHTSDAQPRHLDDLLRDDPAAVVWCLDGPVPDGLWDAADRLPGHGVAWLRCHREGRQAYVEPPAVAPGDVTSAHVRARRLAATPAHRELAAYWAGPRTTGAPSGATGPAAALIAALLADDLSRWATDAPDTTGLPARRRLRRVDLGTLTVTEHPVLPVPDVAPMPKKNG
;
A
#
# COMPACT_ATOMS: atom_id res chain seq x y z
N MET A 1 7.08 -0.15 -32.89
CA MET A 1 7.59 -1.46 -32.44
C MET A 1 7.99 -1.30 -30.99
N SER A 2 7.30 -1.98 -30.07
CA SER A 2 7.69 -1.99 -28.65
C SER A 2 9.07 -2.63 -28.53
N ARG A 3 9.87 -2.14 -27.58
CA ARG A 3 11.16 -2.75 -27.27
C ARG A 3 10.93 -3.71 -26.11
N SER A 4 11.06 -5.00 -26.37
CA SER A 4 11.09 -6.03 -25.33
C SER A 4 12.38 -5.88 -24.52
N ARG A 5 12.26 -5.77 -23.20
CA ARG A 5 13.40 -5.72 -22.27
C ARG A 5 13.16 -6.66 -21.10
N LEU A 6 14.16 -6.89 -20.28
CA LEU A 6 13.98 -7.65 -19.05
C LEU A 6 12.93 -7.02 -18.14
N ALA A 7 12.09 -7.87 -17.55
CA ALA A 7 11.16 -7.48 -16.51
C ALA A 7 11.91 -6.93 -15.28
N PRO A 8 11.35 -5.96 -14.54
CA PRO A 8 11.98 -5.42 -13.34
C PRO A 8 12.35 -6.52 -12.34
N GLY A 9 13.57 -6.45 -11.79
CA GLY A 9 14.11 -7.44 -10.86
C GLY A 9 14.75 -8.67 -11.53
N VAL A 10 14.59 -8.83 -12.85
CA VAL A 10 15.30 -9.85 -13.62
C VAL A 10 16.62 -9.27 -14.14
N GLU A 11 17.72 -10.00 -13.92
CA GLU A 11 19.06 -9.57 -14.33
C GLU A 11 19.75 -10.68 -15.11
N ILE A 12 20.61 -10.31 -16.06
CA ILE A 12 21.56 -11.24 -16.68
C ILE A 12 22.96 -10.92 -16.18
N VAL A 13 23.67 -11.95 -15.72
CA VAL A 13 25.04 -11.85 -15.25
C VAL A 13 25.96 -12.84 -15.98
N PRO A 14 27.18 -12.44 -16.35
CA PRO A 14 28.18 -13.39 -16.83
C PRO A 14 28.70 -14.23 -15.67
N VAL A 15 28.79 -15.54 -15.89
CA VAL A 15 29.33 -16.52 -14.93
C VAL A 15 30.64 -17.07 -15.49
N PRO A 16 31.78 -16.82 -14.84
CA PRO A 16 33.08 -17.31 -15.28
C PRO A 16 33.07 -18.82 -15.57
N GLY A 17 33.44 -19.20 -16.79
CA GLY A 17 33.49 -20.59 -17.24
C GLY A 17 32.13 -21.28 -17.44
N ARG A 18 31.01 -20.55 -17.37
CA ARG A 18 29.65 -21.12 -17.49
C ARG A 18 28.70 -20.33 -18.39
N GLY A 19 29.13 -19.22 -18.98
CA GLY A 19 28.31 -18.38 -19.85
C GLY A 19 27.39 -17.46 -19.05
N LEU A 20 26.18 -17.20 -19.54
CA LEU A 20 25.22 -16.29 -18.91
C LEU A 20 24.32 -17.01 -17.88
N ALA A 21 23.97 -16.30 -16.80
CA ALA A 21 22.92 -16.71 -15.88
C ALA A 21 21.87 -15.60 -15.73
N LEU A 22 20.61 -16.00 -15.68
CA LEU A 22 19.48 -15.15 -15.34
C LEU A 22 19.26 -15.23 -13.83
N ARG A 23 19.23 -14.07 -13.18
CA ARG A 23 18.72 -13.90 -11.83
C ARG A 23 17.23 -13.53 -11.91
N THR A 24 16.34 -14.33 -11.34
CA THR A 24 14.91 -14.03 -11.29
C THR A 24 14.62 -12.90 -10.30
N ALA A 25 13.42 -12.29 -10.39
CA ALA A 25 13.00 -11.27 -9.43
C ALA A 25 12.91 -11.81 -7.99
N GLU A 26 12.64 -13.11 -7.85
CA GLU A 26 12.59 -13.84 -6.58
C GLU A 26 13.98 -14.24 -6.08
N GLY A 27 15.01 -14.03 -6.90
CA GLY A 27 16.41 -14.19 -6.54
C GLY A 27 17.01 -15.56 -6.82
N GLU A 28 16.35 -16.39 -7.63
CA GLU A 28 16.89 -17.66 -8.14
C GLU A 28 17.84 -17.43 -9.32
N PHE A 29 18.72 -18.40 -9.60
CA PHE A 29 19.63 -18.36 -10.75
C PHE A 29 19.32 -19.48 -11.75
N LEU A 30 19.11 -19.11 -13.01
CA LEU A 30 18.88 -20.02 -14.12
C LEU A 30 20.00 -19.88 -15.15
N GLY A 31 20.58 -20.98 -15.61
CA GLY A 31 21.58 -20.94 -16.68
C GLY A 31 20.95 -20.61 -18.03
N VAL A 32 21.49 -19.62 -18.73
CA VAL A 32 21.02 -19.24 -20.07
C VAL A 32 21.87 -19.96 -21.11
N ARG A 33 21.21 -20.79 -21.94
CA ARG A 33 21.87 -21.50 -23.03
C ARG A 33 21.60 -20.78 -24.35
N THR A 34 22.55 -19.94 -24.76
CA THR A 34 22.52 -19.11 -25.98
C THR A 34 22.83 -19.91 -27.25
N LYS A 35 23.51 -21.06 -27.13
CA LYS A 35 24.01 -21.86 -28.27
C LYS A 35 24.82 -20.99 -29.23
N ASP A 36 24.34 -20.83 -30.46
CA ASP A 36 24.99 -20.05 -31.52
C ASP A 36 24.45 -18.61 -31.59
N ALA A 37 23.58 -18.20 -30.67
CA ALA A 37 23.12 -16.82 -30.59
C ALA A 37 24.25 -15.90 -30.10
N ASP A 38 24.41 -14.76 -30.77
CA ASP A 38 25.32 -13.70 -30.35
C ASP A 38 24.87 -13.11 -29.00
N GLU A 39 25.71 -13.29 -27.97
CA GLU A 39 25.43 -12.85 -26.61
C GLU A 39 25.37 -11.32 -26.49
N ASP A 40 26.18 -10.58 -27.25
CA ASP A 40 26.18 -9.11 -27.22
C ASP A 40 24.89 -8.57 -27.84
N ALA A 41 24.44 -9.20 -28.94
CA ALA A 41 23.15 -8.88 -29.55
C ALA A 41 21.97 -9.21 -28.63
N LEU A 42 22.04 -10.33 -27.90
CA LEU A 42 21.05 -10.69 -26.88
C LEU A 42 20.98 -9.63 -25.78
N LEU A 43 22.11 -9.23 -25.21
CA LEU A 43 22.17 -8.21 -24.16
C LEU A 43 21.67 -6.84 -24.66
N ALA A 44 21.95 -6.47 -25.92
CA ALA A 44 21.43 -5.25 -26.52
C ALA A 44 19.90 -5.26 -26.64
N VAL A 45 19.29 -6.39 -26.98
CA VAL A 45 17.82 -6.51 -26.99
C VAL A 45 17.25 -6.51 -25.58
N LEU A 46 17.80 -7.33 -24.67
CA LEU A 46 17.32 -7.48 -23.28
C LEU A 46 17.41 -6.19 -22.45
N SER A 47 18.33 -5.29 -22.80
CA SER A 47 18.45 -3.95 -22.21
C SER A 47 17.52 -2.90 -22.85
N GLY A 48 16.81 -3.26 -23.93
CA GLY A 48 15.99 -2.34 -24.72
C GLY A 48 16.80 -1.39 -25.61
N ALA A 49 18.09 -1.66 -25.83
CA ALA A 49 18.96 -0.87 -26.70
C ALA A 49 18.78 -1.20 -28.19
N ALA A 50 18.33 -2.41 -28.51
CA ALA A 50 18.04 -2.88 -29.86
C ALA A 50 16.63 -3.48 -29.97
N PRO A 51 15.97 -3.41 -31.14
CA PRO A 51 14.71 -4.12 -31.36
C PRO A 51 14.95 -5.63 -31.45
N ALA A 52 13.93 -6.42 -31.06
CA ALA A 52 13.99 -7.87 -31.20
C ALA A 52 14.05 -8.28 -32.68
N PRO A 53 14.98 -9.16 -33.09
CA PRO A 53 14.97 -9.74 -34.43
C PRO A 53 13.78 -10.69 -34.60
N ALA A 54 13.23 -10.77 -35.82
CA ALA A 54 12.07 -11.60 -36.11
C ALA A 54 12.39 -13.10 -36.10
N ASP A 55 13.57 -13.50 -36.59
CA ASP A 55 13.94 -14.90 -36.85
C ASP A 55 15.38 -15.23 -36.42
N GLY A 56 15.67 -16.52 -36.19
CA GLY A 56 17.02 -17.03 -35.86
C GLY A 56 17.15 -17.64 -34.46
N GLU A 57 18.37 -18.05 -34.07
CA GLU A 57 18.63 -18.59 -32.72
C GLU A 57 18.38 -17.52 -31.64
N LEU A 58 18.72 -16.26 -31.91
CA LEU A 58 18.44 -15.14 -31.01
C LEU A 58 16.93 -14.95 -30.77
N GLY A 59 16.11 -15.05 -31.83
CA GLY A 59 14.65 -15.01 -31.70
C GLY A 59 14.11 -16.16 -30.84
N ARG A 60 14.67 -17.37 -30.97
CA ARG A 60 14.30 -18.52 -30.12
C ARG A 60 14.64 -18.30 -28.64
N VAL A 61 15.80 -17.71 -28.34
CA VAL A 61 16.18 -17.39 -26.96
C VAL A 61 15.23 -16.33 -26.39
N LEU A 62 14.93 -15.27 -27.14
CA LEU A 62 14.00 -14.23 -26.71
C LEU A 62 12.58 -14.76 -26.48
N ALA A 63 12.09 -15.63 -27.36
CA ALA A 63 10.80 -16.31 -27.17
C ALA A 63 10.78 -17.15 -25.88
N ALA A 64 11.88 -17.80 -25.51
CA ALA A 64 11.97 -18.53 -24.24
C ALA A 64 11.92 -17.60 -23.02
N PHE A 65 12.51 -16.40 -23.12
CA PHE A 65 12.39 -15.39 -22.05
C PHE A 65 10.95 -14.86 -21.95
N GLU A 66 10.30 -14.63 -23.09
CA GLU A 66 8.90 -14.18 -23.13
C GLU A 66 7.94 -15.22 -22.58
N GLU A 67 8.06 -16.48 -23.01
CA GLU A 67 7.26 -17.61 -22.54
C GLU A 67 7.43 -17.84 -21.02
N ALA A 68 8.65 -17.63 -20.51
CA ALA A 68 8.94 -17.72 -19.08
C ALA A 68 8.54 -16.46 -18.28
N GLY A 69 8.01 -15.41 -18.93
CA GLY A 69 7.57 -14.18 -18.28
C GLY A 69 8.69 -13.24 -17.83
N TYR A 70 9.90 -13.38 -18.39
CA TYR A 70 11.07 -12.56 -18.06
C TYR A 70 11.21 -11.30 -18.91
N LEU A 71 10.37 -11.12 -19.93
CA LEU A 71 10.32 -9.90 -20.73
C LEU A 71 9.12 -9.05 -20.36
N THR A 72 9.29 -7.75 -20.50
CA THR A 72 8.22 -6.77 -20.44
C THR A 72 8.40 -5.79 -21.59
N GLU A 73 7.30 -5.28 -22.12
CA GLU A 73 7.34 -4.03 -22.88
C GLU A 73 7.58 -2.89 -21.88
N GLU A 74 8.36 -1.87 -22.23
CA GLU A 74 8.56 -0.71 -21.37
C GLU A 74 7.20 -0.14 -20.93
N PRO A 75 6.77 -0.34 -19.67
CA PRO A 75 5.56 0.30 -19.21
C PRO A 75 5.91 1.78 -19.10
N PRO A 76 5.08 2.71 -19.59
CA PRO A 76 5.22 4.09 -19.17
C PRO A 76 5.25 4.09 -17.64
N ARG A 77 6.23 4.78 -17.04
CA ARG A 77 6.20 4.98 -15.59
C ARG A 77 4.83 5.57 -15.30
N PRO A 78 3.99 4.92 -14.47
CA PRO A 78 2.65 5.42 -14.25
C PRO A 78 2.80 6.75 -13.53
N GLU A 79 2.65 7.84 -14.28
CA GLU A 79 2.57 9.16 -13.71
C GLU A 79 1.29 9.22 -12.89
N TRP A 80 1.35 9.78 -11.69
CA TRP A 80 0.18 9.90 -10.84
C TRP A 80 -0.96 10.57 -11.63
N PRO A 81 -2.14 9.95 -11.78
CA PRO A 81 -3.17 10.53 -12.64
C PRO A 81 -3.68 11.86 -12.09
N ALA A 82 -3.81 12.89 -12.93
CA ALA A 82 -4.21 14.24 -12.51
C ALA A 82 -5.50 14.26 -11.67
N ALA A 83 -6.49 13.44 -12.06
CA ALA A 83 -7.75 13.28 -11.33
C ALA A 83 -7.59 12.68 -9.91
N ARG A 84 -6.45 12.04 -9.60
CA ARG A 84 -6.18 11.39 -8.32
C ARG A 84 -5.03 12.04 -7.53
N ARG A 85 -4.45 13.15 -8.01
CA ARG A 85 -3.25 13.77 -7.39
C ARG A 85 -3.53 14.44 -6.05
N ARG A 86 -4.70 15.06 -5.86
CA ARG A 86 -4.99 15.77 -4.61
C ARG A 86 -5.25 14.79 -3.47
N VAL A 87 -4.31 14.72 -2.53
CA VAL A 87 -4.41 13.87 -1.34
C VAL A 87 -4.44 14.74 -0.11
N ARG A 88 -5.48 14.61 0.72
CA ARG A 88 -5.58 15.36 1.98
C ARG A 88 -5.02 14.56 3.14
N LEU A 89 -4.14 15.18 3.91
CA LEU A 89 -3.49 14.56 5.07
C LEU A 89 -3.96 15.22 6.37
N LEU A 90 -4.37 14.39 7.33
CA LEU A 90 -4.91 14.80 8.62
C LEU A 90 -4.23 14.04 9.77
N GLY A 91 -4.15 14.67 10.94
CA GLY A 91 -3.66 14.05 12.17
C GLY A 91 -2.19 14.40 12.47
N ASP A 92 -1.49 13.49 13.14
CA ASP A 92 -0.21 13.78 13.78
C ASP A 92 0.93 13.95 12.78
N ARG A 93 1.62 15.09 12.87
CA ARG A 93 2.69 15.50 11.93
C ARG A 93 3.84 14.50 11.85
N VAL A 94 4.12 13.78 12.95
CA VAL A 94 5.15 12.73 12.96
C VAL A 94 4.87 11.64 11.92
N LEU A 95 3.60 11.37 11.61
CA LEU A 95 3.18 10.39 10.61
C LEU A 95 2.86 11.05 9.25
N THR A 96 2.21 12.22 9.25
CA THR A 96 1.78 12.86 7.99
C THR A 96 2.92 13.52 7.22
N ALA A 97 3.95 14.05 7.89
CA ALA A 97 5.09 14.68 7.20
C ALA A 97 5.92 13.72 6.33
N PRO A 98 6.38 12.55 6.81
CA PRO A 98 7.09 11.61 5.94
C PRO A 98 6.20 11.07 4.82
N LEU A 99 4.90 10.89 5.07
CA LEU A 99 3.93 10.50 4.04
C LEU A 99 3.80 11.57 2.95
N ALA A 100 3.67 12.84 3.32
CA ALA A 100 3.62 13.95 2.37
C ALA A 100 4.86 13.99 1.47
N ALA A 101 6.06 13.82 2.05
CA ALA A 101 7.30 13.80 1.29
C ALA A 101 7.34 12.65 0.27
N GLN A 102 6.92 11.45 0.67
CA GLN A 102 6.88 10.29 -0.24
C GLN A 102 5.83 10.45 -1.35
N LEU A 103 4.62 10.91 -1.00
CA LEU A 103 3.56 11.16 -1.98
C LEU A 103 3.95 12.23 -3.01
N ALA A 104 4.58 13.32 -2.57
CA ALA A 104 5.09 14.35 -3.47
C ALA A 104 6.18 13.79 -4.41
N ALA A 105 7.09 12.95 -3.89
CA ALA A 105 8.11 12.29 -4.71
C ALA A 105 7.52 11.31 -5.74
N LEU A 106 6.35 10.74 -5.46
CA LEU A 106 5.58 9.88 -6.38
C LEU A 106 4.72 10.69 -7.37
N GLY A 107 4.67 12.03 -7.25
CA GLY A 107 3.93 12.91 -8.16
C GLY A 107 2.49 13.25 -7.73
N ALA A 108 2.10 12.89 -6.50
CA ALA A 108 0.85 13.36 -5.90
C ALA A 108 0.99 14.82 -5.40
N GLU A 109 -0.13 15.42 -5.02
CA GLU A 109 -0.24 16.75 -4.43
C GLU A 109 -0.82 16.63 -3.00
N PRO A 110 0.02 16.26 -2.00
CA PRO A 110 -0.42 16.13 -0.63
C PRO A 110 -0.64 17.51 0.01
N HIS A 111 -1.82 17.69 0.61
CA HIS A 111 -2.20 18.89 1.33
C HIS A 111 -2.45 18.55 2.79
N THR A 112 -1.62 19.07 3.69
CA THR A 112 -1.80 18.88 5.14
C THR A 112 -2.71 19.98 5.68
N SER A 113 -3.64 19.61 6.56
CA SER A 113 -4.50 20.56 7.26
C SER A 113 -4.40 20.34 8.76
N ASP A 114 -4.09 21.42 9.48
CA ASP A 114 -4.09 21.42 10.96
C ASP A 114 -5.51 21.58 11.52
N ALA A 115 -6.50 21.92 10.67
CA ALA A 115 -7.89 22.08 11.08
C ALA A 115 -8.54 20.70 11.28
N GLN A 116 -9.00 20.43 12.50
CA GLN A 116 -9.73 19.21 12.79
C GLN A 116 -11.11 19.25 12.11
N PRO A 117 -11.41 18.32 11.19
CA PRO A 117 -12.70 18.28 10.52
C PRO A 117 -13.78 17.87 11.53
N ARG A 118 -14.96 18.49 11.43
CA ARG A 118 -16.11 18.20 12.29
C ARG A 118 -17.20 17.46 11.54
N HIS A 119 -17.31 17.71 10.24
CA HIS A 119 -18.34 17.15 9.38
C HIS A 119 -17.75 16.61 8.09
N LEU A 120 -18.56 15.83 7.35
CA LEU A 120 -18.15 15.27 6.06
C LEU A 120 -17.76 16.36 5.05
N ASP A 121 -18.48 17.48 5.01
CA ASP A 121 -18.18 18.61 4.12
C ASP A 121 -16.78 19.20 4.39
N ASP A 122 -16.32 19.16 5.64
CA ASP A 122 -14.96 19.58 5.97
C ASP A 122 -13.91 18.69 5.33
N LEU A 123 -14.20 17.39 5.18
CA LEU A 123 -13.31 16.40 4.57
C LEU A 123 -13.33 16.49 3.04
N LEU A 124 -14.49 16.80 2.45
CA LEU A 124 -14.71 16.93 1.01
C LEU A 124 -14.25 18.29 0.43
N ARG A 125 -13.95 19.27 1.28
CA ARG A 125 -13.43 20.58 0.85
C ARG A 125 -12.21 20.42 -0.06
N ASP A 126 -12.20 21.21 -1.14
CA ASP A 126 -11.18 21.23 -2.20
C ASP A 126 -11.13 19.98 -3.08
N ASP A 127 -12.18 19.15 -3.00
CA ASP A 127 -12.40 17.97 -3.85
C ASP A 127 -11.17 17.03 -3.87
N PRO A 128 -10.77 16.50 -2.70
CA PRO A 128 -9.62 15.61 -2.62
C PRO A 128 -9.98 14.27 -3.23
N ALA A 129 -9.06 13.68 -3.99
CA ALA A 129 -9.24 12.33 -4.50
C ALA A 129 -9.08 11.28 -3.41
N ALA A 130 -8.27 11.58 -2.39
CA ALA A 130 -8.09 10.73 -1.22
C ALA A 130 -7.92 11.56 0.06
N VAL A 131 -8.39 11.00 1.18
CA VAL A 131 -8.11 11.48 2.53
C VAL A 131 -7.33 10.41 3.28
N VAL A 132 -6.23 10.80 3.92
CA VAL A 132 -5.44 9.96 4.83
C VAL A 132 -5.42 10.58 6.21
N TRP A 133 -5.86 9.83 7.22
CA TRP A 133 -5.84 10.30 8.61
C TRP A 133 -4.95 9.41 9.47
N CYS A 134 -3.84 9.99 9.95
CA CYS A 134 -2.81 9.29 10.71
C CYS A 134 -2.79 9.78 12.16
N LEU A 135 -2.96 8.90 13.14
CA LEU A 135 -2.91 9.25 14.56
C LEU A 135 -1.75 8.54 15.26
N ASP A 136 -0.86 9.28 15.92
CA ASP A 136 0.19 8.76 16.80
C ASP A 136 -0.37 8.44 18.20
N GLY A 137 -1.59 7.88 18.22
CA GLY A 137 -2.32 7.50 19.41
C GLY A 137 -3.59 6.73 19.06
N PRO A 138 -4.27 6.19 20.09
CA PRO A 138 -5.50 5.44 19.90
C PRO A 138 -6.63 6.35 19.42
N VAL A 139 -7.52 5.79 18.60
CA VAL A 139 -8.62 6.53 17.96
C VAL A 139 -9.79 6.67 18.93
N PRO A 140 -10.20 7.91 19.28
CA PRO A 140 -11.43 8.16 20.01
C PRO A 140 -12.66 7.63 19.27
N ASP A 141 -13.69 7.25 20.03
CA ASP A 141 -14.96 6.81 19.47
C ASP A 141 -15.61 7.92 18.62
N GLY A 142 -16.15 7.55 17.46
CA GLY A 142 -16.82 8.48 16.56
C GLY A 142 -15.93 9.42 15.73
N LEU A 143 -14.62 9.49 16.00
CA LEU A 143 -13.73 10.45 15.33
C LEU A 143 -13.72 10.29 13.81
N TRP A 144 -13.82 9.05 13.32
CA TRP A 144 -13.74 8.71 11.89
C TRP A 144 -15.09 8.39 11.25
N ASP A 145 -16.23 8.55 11.95
CA ASP A 145 -17.57 8.23 11.44
C ASP A 145 -17.95 9.06 10.19
N ALA A 146 -17.49 10.32 10.13
CA ALA A 146 -17.65 11.13 8.93
C ALA A 146 -16.78 10.61 7.79
N ALA A 147 -15.53 10.23 8.07
CA ALA A 147 -14.57 9.77 7.08
C ALA A 147 -14.94 8.38 6.50
N ASP A 148 -15.59 7.52 7.28
CA ASP A 148 -16.09 6.23 6.81
C ASP A 148 -17.17 6.34 5.72
N ARG A 149 -17.74 7.54 5.50
CA ARG A 149 -18.68 7.82 4.41
C ARG A 149 -18.01 8.28 3.10
N LEU A 150 -16.72 8.68 3.13
CA LEU A 150 -15.99 9.19 1.96
C LEU A 150 -16.04 8.29 0.71
N PRO A 151 -15.98 6.94 0.81
CA PRO A 151 -16.07 6.08 -0.37
C PRO A 151 -17.40 6.22 -1.13
N GLY A 152 -18.49 6.57 -0.43
CA GLY A 152 -19.79 6.88 -1.06
C GLY A 152 -19.79 8.16 -1.88
N HIS A 153 -18.77 9.00 -1.73
CA HIS A 153 -18.56 10.25 -2.45
C HIS A 153 -17.41 10.14 -3.47
N GLY A 154 -16.92 8.93 -3.75
CA GLY A 154 -15.81 8.71 -4.69
C GLY A 154 -14.43 9.12 -4.17
N VAL A 155 -14.31 9.40 -2.86
CA VAL A 155 -13.04 9.79 -2.22
C VAL A 155 -12.44 8.59 -1.51
N ALA A 156 -11.20 8.25 -1.84
CA ALA A 156 -10.49 7.16 -1.16
C ALA A 156 -10.18 7.53 0.30
N TRP A 157 -10.29 6.55 1.19
CA TRP A 157 -10.15 6.72 2.63
C TRP A 157 -9.11 5.75 3.18
N LEU A 158 -7.98 6.29 3.65
CA LEU A 158 -6.90 5.54 4.28
C LEU A 158 -6.63 6.06 5.68
N ARG A 159 -6.12 5.19 6.55
CA ARG A 159 -5.92 5.56 7.95
C ARG A 159 -4.89 4.68 8.64
N CYS A 160 -4.20 5.28 9.60
CA CYS A 160 -3.37 4.54 10.53
C CYS A 160 -3.49 5.13 11.93
N HIS A 161 -3.26 4.29 12.94
CA HIS A 161 -3.26 4.73 14.33
C HIS A 161 -2.28 3.91 15.17
N ARG A 162 -1.80 4.49 16.28
CA ARG A 162 -0.91 3.80 17.22
C ARG A 162 -1.66 3.37 18.48
N GLU A 163 -1.37 2.16 18.94
CA GLU A 163 -1.78 1.65 20.25
C GLU A 163 -0.59 1.05 20.99
N GLY A 164 -0.10 1.77 22.01
CA GLY A 164 1.10 1.37 22.74
C GLY A 164 2.31 1.30 21.81
N ARG A 165 2.92 0.10 21.71
CA ARG A 165 4.08 -0.19 20.85
C ARG A 165 3.70 -0.78 19.48
N GLN A 166 2.42 -0.76 19.13
CA GLN A 166 1.92 -1.25 17.85
C GLN A 166 1.32 -0.08 17.08
N ALA A 167 1.48 -0.06 15.77
CA ALA A 167 0.66 0.75 14.88
C ALA A 167 -0.16 -0.14 13.96
N TYR A 168 -1.33 0.35 13.58
CA TYR A 168 -2.22 -0.31 12.65
C TYR A 168 -2.34 0.55 11.40
N VAL A 169 -2.11 -0.05 10.23
CA VAL A 169 -2.50 0.51 8.94
C VAL A 169 -3.74 -0.25 8.51
N GLU A 170 -4.88 0.43 8.54
CA GLU A 170 -6.16 -0.19 8.19
C GLU A 170 -6.33 -0.25 6.67
N PRO A 171 -7.17 -1.18 6.16
CA PRO A 171 -7.38 -1.31 4.73
C PRO A 171 -7.87 0.01 4.09
N PRO A 172 -7.38 0.38 2.89
CA PRO A 172 -7.99 1.43 2.09
C PRO A 172 -9.46 1.11 1.83
N ALA A 173 -10.32 2.10 2.01
CA ALA A 173 -11.71 2.07 1.56
C ALA A 173 -11.87 3.01 0.37
N VAL A 174 -12.20 2.47 -0.79
CA VAL A 174 -12.25 3.21 -2.06
C VAL A 174 -13.61 3.15 -2.73
N ALA A 175 -14.45 2.18 -2.33
CA ALA A 175 -15.83 2.08 -2.77
C ALA A 175 -16.76 1.71 -1.60
N PRO A 176 -18.07 1.95 -1.73
CA PRO A 176 -19.06 1.44 -0.79
C PRO A 176 -18.90 -0.07 -0.56
N GLY A 177 -19.01 -0.51 0.70
CA GLY A 177 -18.83 -1.91 1.09
C GLY A 177 -17.38 -2.32 1.42
N ASP A 178 -16.43 -1.38 1.35
CA ASP A 178 -15.08 -1.59 1.87
C ASP A 178 -15.01 -1.62 3.40
N VAL A 179 -13.87 -2.06 3.92
CA VAL A 179 -13.65 -2.12 5.37
C VAL A 179 -13.46 -0.71 5.92
N THR A 180 -14.44 -0.23 6.66
CA THR A 180 -14.43 1.05 7.38
C THR A 180 -13.70 0.93 8.72
N SER A 181 -13.43 2.07 9.37
CA SER A 181 -12.86 2.07 10.71
C SER A 181 -13.78 1.43 11.74
N ALA A 182 -15.09 1.66 11.60
CA ALA A 182 -16.11 1.01 12.42
C ALA A 182 -16.06 -0.53 12.28
N HIS A 183 -15.83 -1.06 11.07
CA HIS A 183 -15.68 -2.51 10.85
C HIS A 183 -14.45 -3.06 11.57
N VAL A 184 -13.29 -2.39 11.46
CA VAL A 184 -12.06 -2.82 12.16
C VAL A 184 -12.27 -2.81 13.67
N ARG A 185 -12.84 -1.73 14.20
CA ARG A 185 -13.15 -1.60 15.64
C ARG A 185 -14.06 -2.73 16.13
N ALA A 186 -15.17 -2.97 15.44
CA ALA A 186 -16.13 -4.01 15.78
C ALA A 186 -15.51 -5.42 15.74
N ARG A 187 -14.73 -5.73 14.70
CA ARG A 187 -14.03 -7.02 14.57
C ARG A 187 -13.00 -7.20 15.69
N ARG A 188 -12.25 -6.16 16.04
CA ARG A 188 -11.26 -6.20 17.13
C ARG A 188 -11.91 -6.40 18.50
N LEU A 189 -13.05 -5.76 18.76
CA LEU A 189 -13.84 -6.01 19.99
C LEU A 189 -14.37 -7.44 20.05
N ALA A 190 -14.86 -7.97 18.93
CA ALA A 190 -15.34 -9.35 18.86
C ALA A 190 -14.24 -10.41 19.02
N ALA A 191 -13.01 -10.07 18.64
CA ALA A 191 -11.86 -10.98 18.66
C ALA A 191 -11.10 -11.03 20.00
N THR A 192 -11.51 -10.27 21.02
CA THR A 192 -10.83 -10.19 22.31
C THR A 192 -11.76 -10.56 23.47
N PRO A 193 -11.29 -11.35 24.46
CA PRO A 193 -12.04 -11.53 25.71
C PRO A 193 -12.11 -10.23 26.53
N ALA A 194 -11.14 -9.33 26.38
CA ALA A 194 -11.02 -8.07 27.13
C ALA A 194 -11.67 -6.88 26.38
N HIS A 195 -12.86 -7.09 25.83
CA HIS A 195 -13.54 -6.12 24.96
C HIS A 195 -13.94 -4.83 25.70
N ARG A 196 -14.26 -4.92 27.00
CA ARG A 196 -14.60 -3.75 27.83
C ARG A 196 -13.37 -2.89 28.10
N GLU A 197 -12.26 -3.53 28.41
CA GLU A 197 -10.97 -2.90 28.65
C GLU A 197 -10.43 -2.26 27.37
N LEU A 198 -10.57 -2.91 26.22
CA LEU A 198 -10.19 -2.35 24.92
C LEU A 198 -11.07 -1.14 24.55
N ALA A 199 -12.38 -1.22 24.77
CA ALA A 199 -13.28 -0.09 24.55
C ALA A 199 -12.93 1.10 25.47
N ALA A 200 -12.66 0.84 26.75
CA ALA A 200 -12.21 1.85 27.70
C ALA A 200 -10.84 2.43 27.31
N TYR A 201 -9.93 1.59 26.80
CA TYR A 201 -8.64 2.04 26.27
C TYR A 201 -8.83 3.04 25.14
N TRP A 202 -9.75 2.82 24.20
CA TRP A 202 -9.97 3.78 23.12
C TRP A 202 -10.70 5.07 23.53
N ALA A 203 -11.68 4.97 24.43
CA ALA A 203 -12.52 6.11 24.81
C ALA A 203 -11.91 7.01 25.90
N GLY A 204 -11.11 6.43 26.79
CA GLY A 204 -10.74 7.09 28.06
C GLY A 204 -9.43 7.88 28.02
N PRO A 205 -9.31 8.94 28.83
CA PRO A 205 -8.02 9.58 29.09
C PRO A 205 -7.07 8.58 29.77
N ARG A 206 -5.76 8.74 29.56
CA ARG A 206 -4.76 7.90 30.22
C ARG A 206 -4.66 8.28 31.70
N THR A 207 -4.88 7.31 32.58
CA THR A 207 -4.76 7.52 34.04
C THR A 207 -3.29 7.69 34.47
N THR A 208 -2.35 7.03 33.79
CA THR A 208 -0.90 7.11 34.03
C THR A 208 -0.10 6.56 32.83
N GLY A 209 1.23 6.75 32.83
CA GLY A 209 2.17 6.30 31.80
C GLY A 209 2.41 7.32 30.68
N ALA A 210 3.62 7.32 30.12
CA ALA A 210 3.97 8.15 28.97
C ALA A 210 3.79 7.35 27.67
N PRO A 211 3.04 7.84 26.69
CA PRO A 211 2.97 7.19 25.39
C PRO A 211 4.34 7.18 24.72
N SER A 212 4.78 6.02 24.23
CA SER A 212 5.90 5.94 23.28
C SER A 212 5.39 6.37 21.91
N GLY A 213 5.66 7.61 21.51
CA GLY A 213 5.34 8.10 20.17
C GLY A 213 6.07 7.32 19.08
N ALA A 214 5.62 7.43 17.84
CA ALA A 214 6.29 6.84 16.70
C ALA A 214 7.72 7.39 16.56
N THR A 215 8.69 6.49 16.38
CA THR A 215 10.07 6.88 16.04
C THR A 215 10.15 7.27 14.57
N GLY A 216 11.20 8.01 14.18
CA GLY A 216 11.43 8.35 12.77
C GLY A 216 11.41 7.15 11.82
N PRO A 217 12.13 6.04 12.11
CA PRO A 217 12.09 4.83 11.30
C PRO A 217 10.69 4.20 11.22
N ALA A 218 9.96 4.14 12.33
CA ALA A 218 8.61 3.56 12.33
C ALA A 218 7.62 4.42 11.53
N ALA A 219 7.69 5.75 11.68
CA ALA A 219 6.89 6.68 10.91
C ALA A 219 7.20 6.59 9.40
N ALA A 220 8.48 6.46 9.02
CA ALA A 220 8.88 6.27 7.63
C ALA A 220 8.37 4.95 7.02
N LEU A 221 8.37 3.86 7.80
CA LEU A 221 7.79 2.58 7.38
C LEU A 221 6.27 2.68 7.19
N ILE A 222 5.56 3.25 8.16
CA ILE A 222 4.10 3.45 8.06
C ILE A 222 3.76 4.33 6.85
N ALA A 223 4.52 5.40 6.62
CA ALA A 223 4.39 6.25 5.45
C ALA A 223 4.59 5.47 4.14
N ALA A 224 5.60 4.60 4.07
CA ALA A 224 5.86 3.77 2.89
C ALA A 224 4.72 2.80 2.59
N LEU A 225 4.15 2.16 3.62
CA LEU A 225 3.01 1.25 3.46
C LEU A 225 1.77 2.00 2.93
N LEU A 226 1.48 3.18 3.46
CA LEU A 226 0.36 4.02 3.01
C LEU A 226 0.59 4.57 1.60
N ALA A 227 1.82 5.00 1.29
CA ALA A 227 2.17 5.53 -0.02
C ALA A 227 2.11 4.45 -1.12
N ASP A 228 2.50 3.21 -0.83
CA ASP A 228 2.36 2.09 -1.76
C ASP A 228 0.89 1.77 -2.04
N ASP A 229 0.05 1.64 -1.01
CA ASP A 229 -1.39 1.39 -1.19
C ASP A 229 -2.06 2.53 -1.98
N LEU A 230 -1.71 3.80 -1.70
CA LEU A 230 -2.21 4.96 -2.44
C LEU A 230 -1.73 4.99 -3.88
N SER A 231 -0.44 4.73 -4.12
CA SER A 231 0.13 4.72 -5.46
C SER A 231 -0.52 3.66 -6.33
N ARG A 232 -0.71 2.45 -5.80
CA ARG A 232 -1.40 1.36 -6.50
C ARG A 232 -2.84 1.69 -6.81
N TRP A 233 -3.57 2.19 -5.82
CA TRP A 233 -4.93 2.68 -6.04
C TRP A 233 -4.96 3.78 -7.11
N ALA A 234 -4.08 4.77 -7.01
CA ALA A 234 -4.07 5.91 -7.91
C ALA A 234 -3.79 5.49 -9.36
N THR A 235 -2.92 4.51 -9.55
CA THR A 235 -2.45 4.05 -10.88
C THR A 235 -3.19 2.80 -11.40
N ASP A 236 -4.20 2.33 -10.66
CA ASP A 236 -4.88 1.05 -10.91
C ASP A 236 -3.91 -0.14 -11.04
N ALA A 237 -2.75 -0.06 -10.36
CA ALA A 237 -1.78 -1.14 -10.35
C ALA A 237 -2.34 -2.33 -9.57
N PRO A 238 -2.09 -3.57 -10.04
CA PRO A 238 -2.60 -4.76 -9.37
C PRO A 238 -2.02 -4.90 -7.96
N ASP A 239 -2.79 -5.55 -7.10
CA ASP A 239 -2.30 -6.04 -5.82
C ASP A 239 -1.12 -7.00 -6.06
N THR A 240 -0.11 -6.94 -5.20
CA THR A 240 0.93 -7.98 -5.16
C THR A 240 0.34 -9.29 -4.65
N THR A 241 1.10 -10.38 -4.80
CA THR A 241 0.77 -11.65 -4.14
C THR A 241 0.53 -11.42 -2.63
N GLY A 242 -0.54 -12.02 -2.08
CA GLY A 242 -0.94 -11.84 -0.69
C GLY A 242 -2.42 -11.48 -0.50
N LEU A 243 -2.74 -10.87 0.64
CA LEU A 243 -4.10 -10.39 0.94
C LEU A 243 -4.42 -9.14 0.11
N PRO A 244 -5.64 -9.01 -0.47
CA PRO A 244 -6.03 -7.81 -1.20
C PRO A 244 -5.94 -6.56 -0.32
N ALA A 245 -5.44 -5.43 -0.86
CA ALA A 245 -5.21 -4.22 -0.07
C ALA A 245 -6.48 -3.80 0.72
N ARG A 246 -7.64 -3.82 0.05
CA ARG A 246 -8.96 -3.45 0.60
C ARG A 246 -9.46 -4.36 1.74
N ARG A 247 -8.76 -5.45 2.05
CA ARG A 247 -9.08 -6.43 3.11
C ARG A 247 -7.90 -6.70 4.05
N ARG A 248 -6.81 -5.93 3.93
CA ARG A 248 -5.53 -6.20 4.60
C ARG A 248 -5.30 -5.21 5.75
N LEU A 249 -5.49 -5.68 6.99
CA LEU A 249 -5.10 -4.94 8.18
C LEU A 249 -3.63 -5.25 8.48
N ARG A 250 -2.76 -4.24 8.47
CA ARG A 250 -1.37 -4.42 8.87
C ARG A 250 -1.16 -3.96 10.30
N ARG A 251 -0.49 -4.79 11.09
CA ARG A 251 0.04 -4.43 12.41
C ARG A 251 1.55 -4.32 12.33
N VAL A 252 2.07 -3.16 12.70
CA VAL A 252 3.49 -2.81 12.73
C VAL A 252 3.97 -2.78 14.18
N ASP A 253 4.94 -3.63 14.51
CA ASP A 253 5.65 -3.54 15.79
C ASP A 253 6.65 -2.38 15.75
N LEU A 254 6.51 -1.39 16.63
CA LEU A 254 7.35 -0.18 16.61
C LEU A 254 8.75 -0.42 17.19
N GLY A 255 8.98 -1.55 17.86
CA GLY A 255 10.29 -1.93 18.38
C GLY A 255 11.13 -2.71 17.37
N THR A 256 10.51 -3.62 16.62
CA THR A 256 11.21 -4.49 15.66
C THR A 256 10.98 -4.10 14.21
N LEU A 257 10.06 -3.18 13.94
CA LEU A 257 9.59 -2.80 12.60
C LEU A 257 9.01 -3.98 11.80
N THR A 258 8.59 -5.05 12.50
CA THR A 258 7.95 -6.20 11.88
C THR A 258 6.53 -5.85 11.47
N VAL A 259 6.19 -6.12 10.22
CA VAL A 259 4.84 -5.96 9.68
C VAL A 259 4.17 -7.32 9.62
N THR A 260 2.97 -7.43 10.20
CA THR A 260 2.12 -8.62 10.10
C THR A 260 0.79 -8.24 9.47
N GLU A 261 0.29 -9.09 8.58
CA GLU A 261 -0.92 -8.83 7.80
C GLU A 261 -2.04 -9.78 8.22
N HIS A 262 -3.24 -9.23 8.40
CA HIS A 262 -4.42 -9.96 8.85
C HIS A 262 -5.60 -9.66 7.91
N PRO A 263 -6.35 -10.69 7.48
CA PRO A 263 -7.56 -10.44 6.72
C PRO A 263 -8.63 -9.82 7.62
N VAL A 264 -9.32 -8.82 7.10
CA VAL A 264 -10.49 -8.22 7.76
C VAL A 264 -11.63 -8.08 6.78
N LEU A 265 -12.83 -8.44 7.24
CA LEU A 265 -14.06 -8.36 6.45
C LEU A 265 -14.98 -7.29 7.02
N PRO A 266 -15.79 -6.63 6.17
CA PRO A 266 -16.87 -5.78 6.61
C PRO A 266 -17.76 -6.50 7.63
N VAL A 267 -18.36 -5.74 8.53
CA VAL A 267 -19.39 -6.26 9.43
C VAL A 267 -20.73 -6.02 8.74
N PRO A 268 -21.54 -7.06 8.46
CA PRO A 268 -22.86 -6.86 7.90
C PRO A 268 -23.72 -5.97 8.78
N ASP A 269 -24.64 -5.22 8.18
CA ASP A 269 -25.66 -4.50 8.94
C ASP A 269 -26.46 -5.50 9.78
N VAL A 270 -26.47 -5.28 11.08
CA VAL A 270 -27.25 -6.09 12.03
C VAL A 270 -28.39 -5.25 12.58
N ALA A 271 -29.55 -5.89 12.75
CA ALA A 271 -30.69 -5.23 13.38
C ALA A 271 -30.30 -4.74 14.79
N PRO A 272 -30.71 -3.52 15.18
CA PRO A 272 -30.43 -3.02 16.52
C PRO A 272 -31.02 -3.96 17.57
N MET A 273 -30.25 -4.26 18.61
CA MET A 273 -30.73 -5.08 19.71
C MET A 273 -32.00 -4.44 20.31
N PRO A 274 -33.08 -5.21 20.52
CA PRO A 274 -34.28 -4.67 21.14
C PRO A 274 -33.91 -4.11 22.52
N LYS A 275 -34.27 -2.85 22.77
CA LYS A 275 -34.05 -2.22 24.07
C LYS A 275 -34.74 -3.09 25.12
N LYS A 276 -34.03 -3.48 26.18
CA LYS A 276 -34.68 -4.05 27.36
C LYS A 276 -35.63 -2.98 27.89
N ASN A 277 -36.93 -3.23 27.81
CA ASN A 277 -37.90 -2.45 28.56
C ASN A 277 -37.48 -2.55 30.03
N GLY A 278 -37.23 -1.39 30.64
CA GLY A 278 -36.78 -1.27 32.03
C GLY A 278 -37.82 -1.77 33.02
#